data_AF-T1P448-F1
#
_entry.id   AF-T1P448-F1
#
_cell.length_a   1.000
_cell.length_b   1.000
_cell.length_c   1.000
_cell.angle_alpha   90.00
_cell.angle_beta   90.00
_cell.angle_gamma   90.00
#
_symmetry.space_group_name_H-M   'P 1'
#
loop_
_entity.id
_entity.type
_entity.pdbx_description
1 polymer ?
#
loop_
_entity_poly.entity_id
_entity_poly.type
_entity_poly.pdbx_seq_one_letter_code
_entity_poly.pdbx_strand_id
1 'polypeptide(L)'
;EATIEHSDYRNKLSQIRNIYHQELEKYDQACNEFTTHVMNLLREQSRTRPITPKEIERMVQIIHKKFNSIQVQLKQSTCEAVMILRSRFLDARRKRRNFSKQASEILNEYFYSHLSNPYPSEEAKEELAKKCNITVSQV
;
A
#
# COMPACT_ATOMS: atom_id res chain seq x y z
N GLU A 1 -19.67 14.95 6.45
CA GLU A 1 -18.80 14.43 5.37
C GLU A 1 -17.62 13.63 5.87
N ALA A 2 -16.72 14.19 6.69
CA ALA A 2 -15.50 13.47 7.16
C ALA A 2 -15.76 12.12 7.89
N THR A 3 -16.86 12.00 8.63
CA THR A 3 -17.24 10.74 9.32
C THR A 3 -17.67 9.62 8.37
N ILE A 4 -18.34 9.97 7.27
CA ILE A 4 -18.80 9.02 6.24
C ILE A 4 -17.59 8.51 5.45
N GLU A 5 -16.65 9.38 5.08
CA GLU A 5 -15.40 8.99 4.40
C GLU A 5 -14.54 8.03 5.24
N HIS A 6 -14.51 8.22 6.56
CA HIS A 6 -13.80 7.34 7.49
C HIS A 6 -14.47 5.96 7.62
N SER A 7 -15.80 5.91 7.57
CA SER A 7 -16.56 4.66 7.52
C SER A 7 -16.28 3.89 6.23
N ASP A 8 -16.33 4.56 5.08
CA ASP A 8 -16.09 3.95 3.77
C ASP A 8 -14.67 3.41 3.63
N TYR A 9 -13.66 4.14 4.14
CA TYR A 9 -12.28 3.66 4.18
C TYR A 9 -12.16 2.35 4.98
N ARG A 10 -12.79 2.28 6.16
CA ARG A 10 -12.79 1.06 7.00
C ARG A 10 -13.51 -0.10 6.32
N ASN A 11 -14.65 0.15 5.69
CA ASN A 11 -15.41 -0.86 4.96
C ASN A 11 -14.60 -1.44 3.80
N LYS A 12 -13.95 -0.58 2.99
CA LYS A 12 -13.09 -1.02 1.88
C LYS A 12 -11.86 -1.78 2.37
N LEU A 13 -11.26 -1.37 3.49
CA LEU A 13 -10.13 -2.10 4.07
C LEU A 13 -10.56 -3.49 4.58
N SER A 14 -11.74 -3.60 5.19
CA SER A 14 -12.33 -4.87 5.60
C SER A 14 -12.59 -5.78 4.40
N GLN A 15 -13.09 -5.22 3.30
CA GLN A 15 -13.30 -5.95 2.06
C GLN A 15 -12.00 -6.53 1.50
N ILE A 16 -10.92 -5.74 1.42
CA ILE A 16 -9.60 -6.22 0.97
C ILE A 16 -9.11 -7.37 1.84
N ARG A 17 -9.26 -7.25 3.17
CA ARG A 17 -8.90 -8.32 4.12
C ARG A 17 -9.71 -9.60 3.88
N ASN A 18 -11.02 -9.48 3.69
CA ASN A 18 -11.89 -10.64 3.47
C ASN A 18 -11.54 -11.37 2.17
N ILE A 19 -11.30 -10.62 1.09
CA ILE A 19 -10.86 -11.19 -0.20
C ILE A 19 -9.54 -11.95 -0.02
N TYR A 20 -8.56 -11.36 0.68
CA TYR A 20 -7.29 -12.02 0.96
C TYR A 20 -7.46 -13.37 1.66
N HIS A 21 -8.26 -13.42 2.73
CA HIS A 21 -8.48 -14.66 3.49
C HIS A 21 -9.24 -15.71 2.67
N GLN A 22 -10.26 -15.31 1.93
CA GLN A 22 -11.02 -16.23 1.07
C GLN A 22 -10.14 -16.83 -0.03
N GLU A 23 -9.31 -16.02 -0.69
CA GLU A 23 -8.40 -16.52 -1.71
C GLU A 23 -7.31 -17.40 -1.12
N LEU A 24 -6.75 -17.03 0.04
CA LEU A 24 -5.76 -17.85 0.73
C LEU A 24 -6.30 -19.24 1.08
N GLU A 25 -7.52 -19.33 1.60
CA GLU A 25 -8.17 -20.60 1.93
C GLU A 25 -8.36 -21.48 0.69
N LYS A 26 -8.82 -20.90 -0.43
CA LYS A 26 -8.94 -21.62 -1.70
C LYS A 26 -7.59 -22.14 -2.19
N TYR A 27 -6.52 -21.33 -2.08
CA TYR A 27 -5.19 -21.77 -2.47
C TYR A 27 -4.67 -22.91 -1.59
N ASP A 28 -4.89 -22.85 -0.28
CA ASP A 28 -4.49 -23.92 0.63
C ASP A 28 -5.24 -25.22 0.33
N GLN A 29 -6.54 -25.15 0.08
CA GLN A 29 -7.35 -26.31 -0.35
C GLN A 29 -6.82 -26.90 -1.66
N ALA A 30 -6.62 -26.07 -2.69
CA ALA A 30 -6.10 -26.50 -3.98
C ALA A 30 -4.69 -27.12 -3.88
N CYS A 31 -3.83 -26.59 -3.02
CA CYS A 31 -2.49 -27.13 -2.77
C CYS A 31 -2.57 -28.54 -2.16
N ASN A 32 -3.44 -28.72 -1.16
CA ASN A 32 -3.64 -30.01 -0.49
C ASN A 32 -4.23 -31.06 -1.44
N GLU A 33 -5.24 -30.69 -2.21
CA GLU A 33 -5.87 -31.57 -3.20
C GLU A 33 -4.87 -31.99 -4.28
N PHE A 34 -4.13 -31.03 -4.85
CA PHE A 34 -3.15 -31.32 -5.89
C PHE A 34 -2.00 -32.19 -5.37
N THR A 35 -1.48 -31.89 -4.17
CA THR A 35 -0.43 -32.69 -3.53
C THR A 35 -0.90 -34.11 -3.27
N THR A 36 -2.12 -34.28 -2.74
CA THR A 36 -2.72 -35.60 -2.50
C THR A 36 -2.90 -36.38 -3.79
N HIS A 37 -3.39 -35.72 -4.85
CA HIS A 37 -3.56 -36.33 -6.15
C HIS A 37 -2.22 -36.83 -6.73
N VAL A 38 -1.18 -36.00 -6.72
CA VAL A 38 0.15 -36.37 -7.21
C VAL A 38 0.75 -37.51 -6.37
N MET A 39 0.59 -37.46 -5.04
CA MET A 39 1.04 -38.53 -4.15
C MET A 39 0.37 -39.87 -4.47
N ASN A 40 -0.95 -39.88 -4.69
CA ASN A 40 -1.68 -41.10 -5.07
C ASN A 40 -1.22 -41.63 -6.42
N LEU A 41 -1.09 -40.75 -7.42
CA LEU A 41 -0.61 -41.10 -8.75
C LEU A 41 0.77 -41.76 -8.72
N LEU A 42 1.71 -41.19 -7.96
CA LEU A 42 3.08 -41.73 -7.85
C LEU A 42 3.10 -43.08 -7.12
N ARG A 43 2.24 -43.27 -6.11
CA ARG A 43 2.06 -44.57 -5.43
C ARG A 43 1.45 -45.65 -6.32
N GLU A 44 0.55 -45.27 -7.22
CA GLU A 44 -0.01 -46.21 -8.19
C GLU A 44 1.03 -46.61 -9.24
N GLN A 45 1.77 -45.64 -9.77
CA GLN A 45 2.85 -45.89 -10.73
C GLN A 45 3.99 -46.72 -10.14
N SER A 46 4.26 -46.61 -8.84
CA SER A 46 5.32 -47.39 -8.20
C SER A 46 5.06 -48.91 -8.23
N ARG A 47 3.84 -49.34 -8.59
CA ARG A 47 3.47 -50.76 -8.77
C ARG A 47 3.93 -51.33 -10.11
N THR A 48 4.05 -50.50 -11.14
CA THR A 48 4.41 -50.93 -12.51
C THR A 48 5.83 -50.54 -12.89
N ARG A 49 6.44 -49.60 -12.15
CA ARG A 49 7.85 -49.23 -12.29
C ARG A 49 8.44 -48.83 -10.93
N PRO A 50 9.74 -49.04 -10.69
CA PRO A 50 10.39 -48.55 -9.48
C PRO A 50 10.30 -47.02 -9.39
N ILE A 51 9.75 -46.51 -8.29
CA ILE A 51 9.79 -45.09 -7.92
C ILE A 51 10.29 -45.02 -6.47
N THR A 52 11.36 -44.27 -6.24
CA THR A 52 11.92 -44.14 -4.90
C THR A 52 11.15 -43.11 -4.07
N PRO A 53 11.08 -43.28 -2.72
CA PRO A 53 10.46 -42.28 -1.84
C PRO A 53 11.05 -40.87 -2.02
N LYS A 54 12.36 -40.78 -2.30
CA LYS A 54 13.06 -39.51 -2.54
C LYS A 54 12.53 -38.77 -3.78
N GLU A 55 12.13 -39.48 -4.83
CA GLU A 55 11.54 -38.86 -6.02
C GLU A 55 10.15 -38.29 -5.72
N ILE A 56 9.36 -39.01 -4.92
CA ILE A 56 8.03 -38.56 -4.48
C ILE A 56 8.15 -37.28 -3.64
N GLU A 57 9.05 -37.26 -2.66
CA GLU A 57 9.32 -36.08 -1.84
C GLU A 57 9.77 -34.87 -2.69
N ARG A 58 10.65 -35.09 -3.68
CA ARG A 58 11.09 -34.03 -4.59
C ARG A 58 9.93 -33.44 -5.38
N MET A 59 9.00 -34.26 -5.86
CA MET A 59 7.81 -33.78 -6.56
C MET A 59 6.92 -32.92 -5.66
N VAL A 60 6.66 -33.37 -4.42
CA VAL A 60 5.90 -32.59 -3.43
C VAL A 60 6.58 -31.25 -3.12
N GLN A 61 7.91 -31.23 -2.99
CA GLN A 61 8.67 -30.00 -2.77
C GLN A 61 8.53 -29.02 -3.95
N ILE A 62 8.54 -29.50 -5.19
CA ILE A 62 8.34 -28.66 -6.38
C ILE A 62 6.93 -28.04 -6.35
N ILE A 63 5.92 -28.82 -5.96
CA ILE A 63 4.55 -28.34 -5.80
C ILE A 63 4.50 -27.22 -4.78
N HIS A 64 4.97 -27.47 -3.54
CA HIS A 64 4.99 -26.46 -2.49
C HIS A 64 5.75 -25.18 -2.90
N LYS A 65 6.86 -25.31 -3.64
CA LYS A 65 7.60 -24.14 -4.14
C LYS A 65 6.77 -23.30 -5.11
N LYS A 66 6.02 -23.94 -6.02
CA LYS A 66 5.12 -23.23 -6.95
C LYS A 66 3.98 -22.54 -6.20
N PHE A 67 3.34 -23.23 -5.25
CA PHE A 67 2.25 -22.66 -4.46
C PHE A 67 2.72 -21.51 -3.56
N ASN A 68 3.90 -21.60 -2.97
CA ASN A 68 4.49 -20.50 -2.20
C ASN A 68 4.66 -19.24 -3.07
N SER A 69 5.15 -19.40 -4.32
CA SER A 69 5.24 -18.27 -5.25
C SER A 69 3.90 -17.57 -5.48
N ILE A 70 2.82 -18.34 -5.61
CA ILE A 70 1.46 -17.81 -5.78
C ILE A 70 1.01 -17.09 -4.49
N GLN A 71 1.27 -17.68 -3.33
CA GLN A 71 0.93 -17.07 -2.03
C GLN A 71 1.68 -15.74 -1.81
N VAL A 72 2.94 -15.64 -2.25
CA VAL A 72 3.70 -14.38 -2.22
C VAL A 72 3.07 -13.34 -3.13
N GLN A 73 2.66 -13.72 -4.35
CA GLN A 73 1.97 -12.80 -5.27
C GLN A 73 0.64 -12.31 -4.69
N LEU A 74 -0.14 -13.18 -4.05
CA LEU A 74 -1.38 -12.80 -3.38
C LEU A 74 -1.14 -11.76 -2.28
N LYS A 75 -0.12 -11.98 -1.43
CA LYS A 75 0.28 -11.02 -0.38
C LYS A 75 0.68 -9.68 -0.99
N GLN A 76 1.49 -9.71 -2.04
CA GLN A 76 1.93 -8.50 -2.74
C GLN A 76 0.74 -7.70 -3.30
N SER A 77 -0.14 -8.34 -4.06
CA SER A 77 -1.33 -7.69 -4.63
C SER A 77 -2.24 -7.11 -3.54
N THR A 78 -2.39 -7.81 -2.41
CA THR A 78 -3.16 -7.32 -1.26
C THR A 78 -2.52 -6.07 -0.65
N CYS A 79 -1.19 -6.07 -0.44
CA CYS A 79 -0.45 -4.90 0.04
C CYS A 79 -0.60 -3.70 -0.90
N GLU A 80 -0.48 -3.91 -2.22
CA GLU A 80 -0.65 -2.88 -3.23
C GLU A 80 -2.08 -2.29 -3.18
N ALA A 81 -3.11 -3.13 -3.07
CA ALA A 81 -4.49 -2.67 -2.92
C ALA A 81 -4.68 -1.79 -1.67
N VAL A 82 -4.08 -2.17 -0.53
CA VAL A 82 -4.10 -1.36 0.70
C VAL A 82 -3.37 -0.03 0.50
N MET A 83 -2.20 -0.03 -0.15
CA MET A 83 -1.43 1.19 -0.42
C MET A 83 -2.21 2.17 -1.32
N ILE A 84 -2.85 1.65 -2.38
CA ILE A 84 -3.69 2.46 -3.28
C ILE A 84 -4.87 3.05 -2.52
N LEU A 85 -5.55 2.25 -1.68
CA LEU A 85 -6.67 2.72 -0.87
C LEU A 85 -6.22 3.82 0.11
N ARG A 86 -5.06 3.63 0.77
CA ARG A 86 -4.47 4.60 1.68
C ARG A 86 -4.15 5.92 0.96
N SER A 87 -3.54 5.87 -0.22
CA SER A 87 -3.21 7.05 -1.02
C SER A 87 -4.47 7.85 -1.38
N ARG A 88 -5.51 7.16 -1.85
CA ARG A 88 -6.77 7.79 -2.27
C ARG A 88 -7.53 8.48 -1.12
N PHE A 89 -7.52 7.90 0.08
CA PHE A 89 -8.34 8.41 1.19
C PHE A 89 -7.54 9.26 2.20
N LEU A 90 -6.29 8.92 2.47
CA LEU A 90 -5.49 9.59 3.51
C LEU A 90 -4.52 10.61 2.90
N ASP A 91 -3.87 10.29 1.78
CA ASP A 91 -2.88 11.17 1.17
C ASP A 91 -3.52 12.24 0.28
N ALA A 92 -4.71 12.00 -0.29
CA ALA A 92 -5.53 13.03 -0.96
C ALA A 92 -5.91 14.20 -0.03
N ARG A 93 -5.85 14.02 1.30
CA ARG A 93 -6.03 15.09 2.29
C ARG A 93 -4.78 15.97 2.46
N ARG A 94 -3.61 15.52 1.98
CA ARG A 94 -2.39 16.33 1.85
C ARG A 94 -2.33 17.05 0.50
N LYS A 95 -3.45 17.61 0.02
CA LYS A 95 -3.37 18.58 -1.06
C LYS A 95 -2.49 19.74 -0.61
N ARG A 96 -1.55 20.15 -1.47
CA ARG A 96 -0.80 21.40 -1.36
C ARG A 96 -1.83 22.51 -1.16
N ARG A 97 -1.92 23.07 0.04
CA ARG A 97 -2.78 24.23 0.27
C ARG A 97 -2.06 25.42 -0.37
N ASN A 98 -2.62 25.94 -1.46
CA ASN A 98 -2.16 27.23 -1.97
C ASN A 98 -2.40 28.28 -0.88
N PHE A 99 -1.49 29.24 -0.76
CA PHE A 99 -1.73 30.40 0.10
C PHE A 99 -3.02 31.10 -0.32
N SER A 100 -3.70 31.73 0.62
CA SER A 100 -4.82 32.60 0.28
C SER A 100 -4.34 33.71 -0.65
N LYS A 101 -5.26 34.29 -1.43
CA LYS A 101 -4.93 35.42 -2.32
C LYS A 101 -4.29 36.56 -1.52
N GLN A 102 -4.86 36.87 -0.36
CA GLN A 102 -4.35 37.86 0.57
C GLN A 102 -2.94 37.54 1.08
N ALA A 103 -2.68 36.30 1.50
CA ALA A 103 -1.34 35.89 1.92
C ALA A 103 -0.32 36.01 0.79
N SER A 104 -0.70 35.61 -0.43
CA SER A 104 0.15 35.75 -1.62
C SER A 104 0.45 37.23 -1.94
N GLU A 105 -0.54 38.11 -1.84
CA GLU A 105 -0.38 39.55 -2.05
C GLU A 105 0.57 40.16 -1.03
N ILE A 106 0.41 39.84 0.27
CA ILE A 106 1.28 40.34 1.35
C ILE A 106 2.74 39.89 1.15
N LEU A 107 2.96 38.62 0.84
CA LEU A 107 4.30 38.08 0.62
C LEU A 107 4.96 38.69 -0.64
N ASN A 108 4.19 38.87 -1.71
CA ASN A 108 4.67 39.53 -2.92
C ASN A 108 4.99 41.01 -2.69
N GLU A 109 4.16 41.74 -1.95
CA GLU A 109 4.40 43.14 -1.58
C GLU A 109 5.70 43.29 -0.79
N TYR A 110 5.95 42.40 0.17
CA TYR A 110 7.22 42.36 0.90
C TYR A 110 8.41 42.13 -0.04
N PHE A 111 8.31 41.14 -0.92
CA PHE A 111 9.37 40.83 -1.89
C PHE A 111 9.69 42.01 -2.81
N TYR A 112 8.66 42.66 -3.38
CA TYR A 112 8.86 43.77 -4.31
C TYR A 112 9.34 45.05 -3.60
N SER A 113 8.97 45.27 -2.34
CA SER A 113 9.50 46.39 -1.54
C SER A 113 10.94 46.18 -1.05
N HIS A 114 11.44 44.94 -1.06
CA HIS A 114 12.78 44.56 -0.57
C HIS A 114 13.64 43.89 -1.65
N LEU A 115 13.52 44.32 -2.92
CA LEU A 115 14.28 43.75 -4.05
C LEU A 115 15.81 43.72 -3.85
N SER A 116 16.37 44.70 -3.12
CA SER A 116 17.80 44.77 -2.80
C SER A 116 18.24 43.77 -1.73
N ASN A 117 17.34 43.37 -0.84
CA ASN A 117 17.57 42.35 0.19
C ASN A 117 16.27 41.61 0.52
N PRO A 118 15.86 40.64 -0.32
CA PRO A 118 14.53 40.02 -0.23
C PRO A 118 14.40 39.02 0.92
N TYR A 119 15.47 38.77 1.68
CA TYR A 119 15.47 37.82 2.78
C TYR A 119 15.06 38.52 4.09
N PRO A 120 13.84 38.26 4.60
CA PRO A 120 13.40 38.83 5.85
C PRO A 120 14.24 38.37 7.03
N SER A 121 14.42 39.26 8.01
CA SER A 121 14.90 38.87 9.35
C SER A 121 13.91 37.92 10.02
N GLU A 122 14.32 37.23 11.09
CA GLU A 122 13.44 36.33 11.84
C GLU A 122 12.20 37.07 12.38
N GLU A 123 12.38 38.30 12.86
CA GLU A 123 11.28 39.16 13.31
C GLU A 123 10.31 39.50 12.16
N ALA A 124 10.82 39.84 10.97
CA ALA A 124 10.00 40.10 9.80
C ALA A 124 9.26 38.84 9.31
N LYS A 125 9.88 37.66 9.40
CA LYS A 125 9.19 36.39 9.10
C LYS A 125 8.05 36.12 10.06
N GLU A 126 8.23 36.35 11.36
CA GLU A 126 7.17 36.19 12.36
C GLU A 126 5.98 37.12 12.09
N GLU A 127 6.24 38.36 11.69
CA GLU A 127 5.17 39.30 11.31
C GLU A 127 4.43 38.85 10.04
N LEU A 128 5.15 38.47 8.99
CA LEU A 128 4.56 38.01 7.74
C LEU A 128 3.74 36.74 7.96
N ALA A 129 4.22 35.81 8.78
CA ALA A 129 3.52 34.60 9.17
C ALA A 129 2.18 34.91 9.86
N LYS A 130 2.20 35.84 10.83
CA LYS A 130 1.00 36.31 11.54
C LYS A 130 0.00 36.98 10.58
N LYS A 131 0.47 37.86 9.69
CA LYS A 131 -0.36 38.58 8.70
C LYS A 131 -0.99 37.64 7.66
N CYS A 132 -0.25 36.62 7.24
CA CYS A 132 -0.70 35.65 6.23
C CYS A 132 -1.47 34.46 6.82
N ASN A 133 -1.52 34.33 8.15
CA ASN A 133 -2.04 33.16 8.86
C ASN A 133 -1.40 31.85 8.39
N ILE A 134 -0.07 31.84 8.28
CA ILE A 134 0.77 30.69 7.90
C ILE A 134 1.85 30.49 8.96
N THR A 135 2.57 29.36 8.93
CA THR A 135 3.70 29.14 9.84
C THR A 135 4.93 29.93 9.41
N VAL A 136 5.82 30.24 10.36
CA VAL A 136 7.11 30.91 10.05
C VAL A 136 7.93 30.12 9.03
N SER A 137 7.87 28.79 9.09
CA SER A 137 8.54 27.91 8.11
C SER A 137 7.91 27.93 6.71
N GLN A 138 6.73 28.52 6.54
CA GLN A 138 6.04 28.70 5.26
C GLN A 138 6.31 30.07 4.63
N VAL A 139 6.83 31.04 5.39
CA VAL A 139 7.31 32.36 4.92
C VAL A 139 8.69 32.22 4.34
#